data_AF-A0AAD0T5I3-F1
#
_entry.id   AF-A0AAD0T5I3-F1
#
_cell.length_a   1.000
_cell.length_b   1.000
_cell.length_c   1.000
_cell.angle_alpha   90.00
_cell.angle_beta   90.00
_cell.angle_gamma   90.00
#
_symmetry.space_group_name_H-M   'P 1'
#
loop_
_entity.id
_entity.type
_entity.pdbx_description
1 polymer ?
#
loop_
_entity_poly.entity_id
_entity_poly.type
_entity_poly.pdbx_seq_one_letter_code
_entity_poly.pdbx_strand_id
1 'polypeptide(L)'
;MKLAHLFKYSFACIIATLSIAMTQQQNTQSSVQVIEEVNFKPHMVEHLIKGCPENSKCSKETGKTSEKFKEVFTNGSLKEKKNFVKEFGLPFTFWTTTVAQDSVITYQSRCIHHKTEKDKFGKVLVERQEIYEGIRFTKNINEITSFHGVILNQMIKEGSNKTYFIPRSTIPFFTNGDDLFFRQEFREVDYAMKLSPNKSSTATYISLATKKFPNKEILNTSCSKELVDKFKKINKSGIYQSAYCKMIYDTKEKKYHRYIFGWSC
;
A
#
# COMPACT_ATOMS: atom_id res chain seq x y z
N MET A 1 55.77 -41.31 50.35
CA MET A 1 57.21 -41.39 50.01
C MET A 1 57.31 -41.22 48.50
N LYS A 2 57.51 -40.03 47.93
CA LYS A 2 58.72 -39.17 47.81
C LYS A 2 59.93 -39.83 47.10
N LEU A 3 60.58 -38.99 46.28
CA LEU A 3 61.78 -39.14 45.44
C LEU A 3 61.53 -39.81 44.07
N ALA A 4 61.54 -39.13 42.92
CA ALA A 4 62.42 -38.08 42.38
C ALA A 4 63.90 -38.48 42.31
N HIS A 5 64.38 -38.73 41.09
CA HIS A 5 65.78 -38.53 40.73
C HIS A 5 65.90 -37.99 39.29
N LEU A 6 66.36 -36.74 39.23
CA LEU A 6 66.99 -36.09 38.09
C LEU A 6 68.39 -36.66 37.87
N PHE A 7 68.90 -36.48 36.64
CA PHE A 7 70.25 -36.11 36.18
C PHE A 7 70.63 -36.91 34.93
N LYS A 8 71.32 -36.41 33.91
CA LYS A 8 71.62 -35.11 33.28
C LYS A 8 72.60 -35.47 32.13
N TYR A 9 72.68 -34.62 31.10
CA TYR A 9 73.71 -34.57 30.04
C TYR A 9 73.66 -35.71 29.02
N SER A 10 74.01 -35.56 27.74
CA SER A 10 74.17 -34.48 26.77
C SER A 10 74.75 -35.23 25.57
N PHE A 11 74.24 -35.06 24.36
CA PHE A 11 75.07 -34.73 23.19
C PHE A 11 74.21 -34.57 21.94
N ALA A 12 74.65 -33.62 21.14
CA ALA A 12 74.03 -33.11 19.94
C ALA A 12 73.94 -34.15 18.81
N CYS A 13 72.88 -34.05 18.01
CA CYS A 13 72.97 -34.28 16.58
C CYS A 13 72.01 -33.32 15.87
N ILE A 14 72.61 -32.25 15.35
CA ILE A 14 72.02 -31.34 14.38
C ILE A 14 71.87 -32.13 13.09
N ILE A 15 70.64 -32.41 12.66
CA ILE A 15 70.35 -32.73 11.27
C ILE A 15 69.33 -31.70 10.80
N ALA A 16 69.85 -30.72 10.07
CA ALA A 16 69.07 -29.83 9.24
C ALA A 16 68.44 -30.65 8.11
N THR A 17 67.13 -30.84 8.15
CA THR A 17 66.35 -31.16 6.96
C THR A 17 65.44 -29.97 6.68
N LEU A 18 65.81 -29.21 5.64
CA LEU A 18 64.91 -28.31 4.94
C LEU A 18 63.68 -29.11 4.48
N SER A 19 62.53 -28.87 5.10
CA SER A 19 61.23 -29.19 4.51
C SER A 19 60.68 -27.94 3.86
N ILE A 20 61.15 -27.67 2.64
CA ILE A 20 60.40 -26.87 1.67
C ILE A 20 59.35 -27.83 1.10
N ALA A 21 58.10 -27.73 1.55
CA ALA A 21 56.96 -28.18 0.76
C ALA A 21 55.63 -27.68 1.35
N MET A 22 55.05 -26.72 0.63
CA MET A 22 53.62 -26.56 0.40
C MET A 22 52.79 -25.95 1.53
N THR A 23 52.88 -24.62 1.60
CA THR A 23 51.71 -23.76 1.79
C THR A 23 50.65 -24.18 0.75
N GLN A 24 49.68 -25.01 1.16
CA GLN A 24 48.39 -25.07 0.48
C GLN A 24 47.72 -23.73 0.72
N GLN A 25 48.02 -22.77 -0.16
CA GLN A 25 47.15 -21.66 -0.43
C GLN A 25 45.84 -22.29 -0.91
N GLN A 26 44.89 -22.45 0.01
CA GLN A 26 43.53 -22.81 -0.33
C GLN A 26 43.05 -21.74 -1.29
N ASN A 27 43.11 -22.06 -2.57
CA ASN A 27 42.33 -21.44 -3.61
C ASN A 27 40.88 -21.68 -3.17
N THR A 28 40.33 -20.79 -2.36
CA THR A 28 38.89 -20.58 -2.29
C THR A 28 38.52 -20.07 -3.67
N GLN A 29 38.32 -21.03 -4.56
CA GLN A 29 37.67 -20.88 -5.84
C GLN A 29 36.30 -20.32 -5.49
N SER A 30 36.20 -18.98 -5.53
CA SER A 30 34.96 -18.26 -5.43
C SER A 30 34.03 -18.92 -6.44
N SER A 31 33.08 -19.71 -5.94
CA SER A 31 32.05 -20.30 -6.77
C SER A 31 31.37 -19.14 -7.46
N VAL A 32 31.69 -18.94 -8.75
CA VAL A 32 30.98 -18.00 -9.61
C VAL A 32 29.53 -18.42 -9.48
N GLN A 33 28.73 -17.62 -8.77
CA GLN A 33 27.29 -17.83 -8.74
C GLN A 33 26.85 -17.71 -10.19
N VAL A 34 26.54 -18.86 -10.79
CA VAL A 34 25.91 -18.92 -12.10
C VAL A 34 24.62 -18.14 -11.92
N ILE A 35 24.58 -16.94 -12.50
CA ILE A 35 23.36 -16.15 -12.58
C ILE A 35 22.43 -17.02 -13.42
N GLU A 36 21.48 -17.67 -12.76
CA GLU A 36 20.48 -18.49 -13.41
C GLU A 36 19.82 -17.63 -14.49
N GLU A 37 19.91 -18.05 -15.74
CA GLU A 37 19.45 -17.24 -16.87
C GLU A 37 17.91 -17.16 -16.81
N VAL A 38 17.40 -16.12 -16.17
CA VAL A 38 15.97 -15.89 -16.07
C VAL A 38 15.46 -15.59 -17.47
N ASN A 39 14.57 -16.44 -17.98
CA ASN A 39 13.85 -16.16 -19.22
C ASN A 39 13.01 -14.89 -19.05
N PHE A 40 13.60 -13.77 -19.45
CA PHE A 40 13.09 -12.44 -19.20
C PHE A 40 11.89 -12.17 -20.12
N LYS A 41 10.71 -12.07 -19.51
CA LYS A 41 9.47 -11.74 -20.22
C LYS A 41 9.26 -10.21 -20.21
N PRO A 42 8.56 -9.63 -21.19
CA PRO A 42 8.38 -8.17 -21.27
C PRO A 42 7.86 -7.51 -19.99
N HIS A 43 6.91 -8.15 -19.28
CA HIS A 43 6.37 -7.64 -18.01
C HIS A 43 7.38 -7.59 -16.87
N MET A 44 8.48 -8.36 -16.95
CA MET A 44 9.51 -8.43 -15.90
C MET A 44 10.34 -7.14 -15.83
N VAL A 45 10.22 -6.24 -16.80
CA VAL A 45 10.74 -4.86 -16.72
C VAL A 45 10.02 -4.09 -15.61
N GLU A 46 8.70 -4.28 -15.48
CA GLU A 46 7.88 -3.58 -14.50
C GLU A 46 7.81 -4.34 -13.18
N HIS A 47 7.59 -5.66 -13.25
CA HIS A 47 7.45 -6.52 -12.07
C HIS A 47 7.63 -8.00 -12.42
N LEU A 48 8.29 -8.78 -11.54
CA LEU A 48 8.54 -10.22 -11.76
C LEU A 48 7.28 -11.09 -11.88
N ILE A 49 6.17 -10.61 -11.31
CA ILE A 49 4.86 -11.25 -11.36
C ILE A 49 3.97 -10.47 -12.34
N LYS A 50 3.53 -11.13 -13.41
CA LYS A 50 2.60 -10.55 -14.39
C LYS A 50 1.34 -9.99 -13.72
N GLY A 51 0.94 -8.79 -14.14
CA GLY A 51 -0.28 -8.11 -13.69
C GLY A 51 -0.12 -7.34 -12.37
N CYS A 52 0.97 -7.55 -11.64
CA CYS A 52 1.33 -6.71 -10.51
C CYS A 52 1.90 -5.36 -11.02
N PRO A 53 1.47 -4.23 -10.46
CA PRO A 53 2.01 -2.94 -10.84
C PRO A 53 3.50 -2.77 -10.50
N GLU A 54 4.16 -1.87 -11.22
CA GLU A 54 5.55 -1.50 -10.99
C GLU A 54 5.80 -1.05 -9.54
N ASN A 55 6.94 -1.43 -8.97
CA ASN A 55 7.37 -1.07 -7.61
C ASN A 55 6.39 -1.44 -6.49
N SER A 56 5.46 -2.35 -6.76
CA SER A 56 4.54 -2.88 -5.74
C SER A 56 5.07 -4.15 -5.10
N LYS A 57 4.57 -4.47 -3.91
CA LYS A 57 4.59 -5.83 -3.37
C LYS A 57 3.22 -6.44 -3.60
N CYS A 58 3.19 -7.55 -4.32
CA CYS A 58 1.97 -8.12 -4.88
C CYS A 58 2.12 -9.65 -5.01
N SER A 59 1.07 -10.39 -4.64
CA SER A 59 1.02 -11.85 -4.79
C SER A 59 0.67 -12.27 -6.22
N LYS A 60 0.88 -13.54 -6.57
CA LYS A 60 0.49 -14.09 -7.89
C LYS A 60 -1.02 -14.00 -8.10
N GLU A 61 -1.80 -14.24 -7.05
CA GLU A 61 -3.26 -14.19 -7.04
C GLU A 61 -3.75 -12.78 -7.33
N THR A 62 -3.20 -11.80 -6.61
CA THR A 62 -3.56 -10.39 -6.81
C THR A 62 -3.11 -9.88 -8.18
N GLY A 63 -1.95 -10.33 -8.67
CA GLY A 63 -1.48 -10.06 -10.04
C GLY A 63 -2.45 -10.59 -11.11
N LYS A 64 -2.97 -11.82 -10.94
CA LYS A 64 -3.99 -12.39 -11.84
C LYS A 64 -5.28 -11.57 -11.84
N THR A 65 -5.79 -11.20 -10.66
CA THR A 65 -7.01 -10.37 -10.57
C THR A 65 -6.81 -8.99 -11.20
N SER A 66 -5.65 -8.39 -10.95
CA SER A 66 -5.25 -7.10 -11.51
C SER A 66 -5.10 -7.13 -13.05
N GLU A 67 -4.59 -8.23 -13.61
CA GLU A 67 -4.53 -8.43 -15.06
C GLU A 67 -5.92 -8.61 -15.66
N LYS A 68 -6.75 -9.46 -15.06
CA LYS A 68 -8.15 -9.66 -15.49
C LYS A 68 -8.94 -8.35 -15.40
N PHE A 69 -8.66 -7.49 -14.41
CA PHE A 69 -9.25 -6.17 -14.32
C PHE A 69 -8.89 -5.31 -15.54
N LYS A 70 -7.59 -5.17 -15.85
CA LYS A 70 -7.12 -4.36 -17.00
C LYS A 70 -7.79 -4.84 -18.30
N GLU A 71 -7.75 -6.15 -18.56
CA GLU A 71 -8.37 -6.74 -19.74
C GLU A 71 -9.88 -6.45 -19.84
N VAL A 72 -10.64 -6.74 -18.78
CA VAL A 72 -12.10 -6.58 -18.77
C VAL A 72 -12.51 -5.11 -18.84
N PHE A 73 -11.80 -4.21 -18.17
CA PHE A 73 -12.19 -2.80 -18.15
C PHE A 73 -11.76 -2.04 -19.40
N THR A 74 -10.67 -2.44 -20.06
CA THR A 74 -10.26 -1.88 -21.36
C THR A 74 -11.15 -2.38 -22.50
N ASN A 75 -11.36 -3.70 -22.60
CA ASN A 75 -11.96 -4.31 -23.81
C ASN A 75 -13.36 -4.90 -23.59
N GLY A 76 -13.74 -5.20 -22.35
CA GLY A 76 -14.98 -5.90 -22.04
C GLY A 76 -16.24 -5.05 -22.19
N SER A 77 -17.36 -5.72 -22.42
CA SER A 77 -18.71 -5.15 -22.36
C SER A 77 -19.08 -4.74 -20.94
N LEU A 78 -20.13 -3.91 -20.81
CA LEU A 78 -20.68 -3.55 -19.49
C LEU A 78 -21.11 -4.79 -18.67
N LYS A 79 -21.58 -5.85 -19.33
CA LYS A 79 -21.95 -7.11 -18.67
C LYS A 79 -20.74 -7.80 -18.06
N GLU A 80 -19.63 -7.87 -18.80
CA GLU A 80 -18.37 -8.45 -18.32
C GLU A 80 -17.78 -7.64 -17.17
N LYS A 81 -17.79 -6.30 -17.26
CA LYS A 81 -17.38 -5.40 -16.15
C LYS A 81 -18.21 -5.64 -14.90
N LYS A 82 -19.53 -5.76 -15.02
CA LYS A 82 -20.43 -6.06 -13.89
C LYS A 82 -20.15 -7.45 -13.31
N ASN A 83 -19.89 -8.45 -14.14
CA ASN A 83 -19.53 -9.80 -13.70
C ASN A 83 -18.21 -9.81 -12.92
N PHE A 84 -17.19 -9.10 -13.42
CA PHE A 84 -15.93 -8.93 -12.71
C PHE A 84 -16.15 -8.31 -11.32
N VAL A 85 -16.92 -7.21 -11.25
CA VAL A 85 -17.20 -6.53 -9.96
C VAL A 85 -17.98 -7.42 -9.01
N LYS A 86 -18.89 -8.27 -9.51
CA LYS A 86 -19.60 -9.25 -8.68
C LYS A 86 -18.67 -10.32 -8.12
N GLU A 87 -17.70 -10.76 -8.92
CA GLU A 87 -16.73 -11.79 -8.55
C GLU A 87 -15.70 -11.24 -7.56
N PHE A 88 -14.94 -10.22 -7.97
CA PHE A 88 -13.76 -9.71 -7.25
C PHE A 88 -13.99 -8.38 -6.52
N GLY A 89 -14.98 -7.58 -6.94
CA GLY A 89 -15.14 -6.21 -6.48
C GLY A 89 -14.37 -5.19 -7.34
N LEU A 90 -14.13 -4.00 -6.78
CA LEU A 90 -13.34 -2.93 -7.42
C LEU A 90 -12.08 -2.64 -6.61
N PRO A 91 -11.00 -2.15 -7.25
CA PRO A 91 -9.82 -1.68 -6.53
C PRO A 91 -10.20 -0.56 -5.55
N PHE A 92 -9.91 -0.74 -4.27
CA PHE A 92 -10.11 0.28 -3.25
C PHE A 92 -8.77 0.56 -2.56
N THR A 93 -8.42 1.84 -2.47
CA THR A 93 -7.13 2.30 -1.96
C THR A 93 -7.24 2.77 -0.52
N PHE A 94 -6.26 2.42 0.31
CA PHE A 94 -6.23 2.72 1.75
C PHE A 94 -4.78 2.82 2.25
N TRP A 95 -4.61 3.26 3.50
CA TRP A 95 -3.32 3.23 4.18
C TRP A 95 -3.18 1.95 5.02
N THR A 96 -1.97 1.41 5.14
CA THR A 96 -1.73 0.26 6.02
C THR A 96 -0.36 0.33 6.69
N THR A 97 -0.23 -0.26 7.87
CA THR A 97 1.06 -0.45 8.57
C THR A 97 1.74 -1.77 8.21
N THR A 98 1.08 -2.65 7.43
CA THR A 98 1.60 -3.98 7.08
C THR A 98 1.92 -4.08 5.59
N VAL A 99 3.06 -4.69 5.27
CA VAL A 99 3.47 -4.98 3.88
C VAL A 99 2.86 -6.29 3.39
N ALA A 100 2.43 -6.32 2.13
CA ALA A 100 2.20 -7.51 1.32
C ALA A 100 1.45 -8.67 2.02
N GLN A 101 0.14 -8.53 2.17
CA GLN A 101 -0.74 -9.65 2.50
C GLN A 101 -1.28 -10.27 1.20
N ASP A 102 -1.64 -11.56 1.21
CA ASP A 102 -1.97 -12.36 0.00
C ASP A 102 -3.01 -11.74 -0.94
N SER A 103 -3.83 -10.82 -0.45
CA SER A 103 -4.92 -10.16 -1.18
C SER A 103 -4.81 -8.63 -1.27
N VAL A 104 -3.62 -8.07 -1.00
CA VAL A 104 -3.38 -6.63 -1.02
C VAL A 104 -2.13 -6.30 -1.83
N ILE A 105 -2.27 -5.42 -2.83
CA ILE A 105 -1.13 -4.78 -3.50
C ILE A 105 -0.67 -3.67 -2.57
N THR A 106 0.62 -3.66 -2.20
CA THR A 106 1.17 -2.60 -1.35
C THR A 106 2.29 -1.82 -2.04
N TYR A 107 2.36 -0.53 -1.77
CA TYR A 107 3.47 0.33 -2.17
C TYR A 107 4.06 1.00 -0.93
N GLN A 108 5.35 1.27 -0.96
CA GLN A 108 5.92 2.20 0.01
C GLN A 108 5.25 3.56 -0.13
N SER A 109 4.80 4.14 0.98
CA SER A 109 4.25 5.50 0.91
C SER A 109 5.31 6.47 0.39
N ARG A 110 4.88 7.42 -0.44
CA ARG A 110 5.76 8.51 -0.91
C ARG A 110 5.91 9.63 0.12
N CYS A 111 5.10 9.65 1.18
CA CYS A 111 5.17 10.67 2.21
C CYS A 111 6.36 10.45 3.15
N ILE A 112 7.16 11.49 3.38
CA ILE A 112 8.30 11.44 4.32
C ILE A 112 7.83 11.24 5.77
N HIS A 113 6.61 11.66 6.12
CA HIS A 113 6.04 11.45 7.45
C HIS A 113 5.61 10.00 7.70
N HIS A 114 5.57 9.17 6.65
CA HIS A 114 5.24 7.75 6.71
C HIS A 114 6.47 6.85 6.76
N LYS A 115 7.66 7.43 6.98
CA LYS A 115 8.94 6.72 7.04
C LYS A 115 9.73 7.16 8.26
N THR A 116 10.49 6.22 8.82
CA THR A 116 11.53 6.54 9.79
C THR A 116 12.58 7.42 9.14
N GLU A 117 12.87 8.56 9.76
CA GLU A 117 13.85 9.51 9.28
C GLU A 117 15.25 9.05 9.69
N LYS A 118 16.18 8.98 8.74
CA LYS A 118 17.56 8.54 8.97
C LYS A 118 18.53 9.56 8.40
N ASP A 119 19.70 9.69 9.02
CA ASP A 119 20.80 10.48 8.47
C ASP A 119 21.48 9.76 7.29
N LYS A 120 22.47 10.43 6.68
CA LYS A 120 23.25 9.90 5.55
C LYS A 120 24.06 8.62 5.88
N PHE A 121 24.21 8.29 7.16
CA PHE A 121 24.90 7.10 7.65
C PHE A 121 23.93 6.01 8.13
N GLY A 122 22.62 6.21 7.95
CA GLY A 122 21.58 5.26 8.33
C GLY A 122 21.19 5.31 9.81
N LYS A 123 21.70 6.28 10.59
CA LYS A 123 21.30 6.47 11.99
C LYS A 123 19.88 7.04 12.04
N VAL A 124 19.01 6.42 12.85
CA VAL A 124 17.64 6.90 13.06
C VAL A 124 17.67 8.26 13.76
N LEU A 125 17.07 9.26 13.12
CA LEU A 125 16.87 10.60 13.65
C LEU A 125 15.48 10.73 14.28
N VAL A 126 14.47 10.21 13.60
CA VAL A 126 13.07 10.20 14.08
C VAL A 126 12.45 8.86 13.73
N GLU A 127 12.14 8.07 14.76
CA GLU A 127 11.38 6.84 14.58
C GLU A 127 9.92 7.18 14.29
N ARG A 128 9.39 6.66 13.18
CA ARG A 128 8.00 6.81 12.78
C ARG A 128 7.46 5.46 12.36
N GLN A 129 6.19 5.22 12.68
CA GLN A 129 5.48 4.06 12.16
C GLN A 129 5.50 4.11 10.64
N GLU A 130 5.98 3.04 10.01
CA GLU A 130 5.94 2.93 8.56
C GLU A 130 4.51 2.75 8.08
N ILE A 131 4.13 3.53 7.07
CA ILE A 131 2.83 3.47 6.42
C ILE A 131 3.04 3.18 4.93
N TYR A 132 2.18 2.33 4.41
CA TYR A 132 2.15 1.82 3.05
C TYR A 132 0.81 2.17 2.40
N GLU A 133 0.81 2.30 1.09
CA GLU A 133 -0.42 2.39 0.31
C GLU A 133 -0.89 0.98 -0.01
N GLY A 134 -2.13 0.65 0.33
CA GLY A 134 -2.76 -0.63 0.04
C GLY A 134 -3.83 -0.49 -1.03
N ILE A 135 -3.91 -1.48 -1.92
CA ILE A 135 -5.00 -1.63 -2.90
C ILE A 135 -5.58 -3.04 -2.75
N ARG A 136 -6.90 -3.12 -2.57
CA ARG A 136 -7.62 -4.39 -2.50
C ARG A 136 -8.81 -4.37 -3.44
N PHE A 137 -9.03 -5.45 -4.18
CA PHE A 137 -10.29 -5.70 -4.86
C PHE A 137 -11.35 -6.11 -3.84
N THR A 138 -12.41 -5.32 -3.69
CA THR A 138 -13.43 -5.56 -2.67
C THR A 138 -14.81 -5.06 -3.07
N LYS A 139 -15.84 -5.71 -2.51
CA LYS A 139 -17.26 -5.38 -2.69
C LYS A 139 -17.81 -4.58 -1.51
N ASN A 140 -17.09 -4.54 -0.40
CA ASN A 140 -17.53 -3.91 0.83
C ASN A 140 -16.32 -3.44 1.65
N ILE A 141 -16.33 -2.19 2.07
CA ILE A 141 -15.26 -1.60 2.90
C ILE A 141 -15.00 -2.43 4.17
N ASN A 142 -16.01 -3.11 4.72
CA ASN A 142 -15.84 -3.96 5.91
C ASN A 142 -14.90 -5.16 5.67
N GLU A 143 -14.80 -5.64 4.43
CA GLU A 143 -13.81 -6.67 4.09
C GLU A 143 -12.41 -6.11 4.33
N ILE A 144 -12.16 -4.84 4.02
CA ILE A 144 -10.88 -4.16 4.23
C ILE A 144 -10.59 -3.95 5.72
N THR A 145 -11.58 -3.56 6.52
CA THR A 145 -11.36 -3.32 7.96
C THR A 145 -11.05 -4.59 8.76
N SER A 146 -11.26 -5.77 8.18
CA SER A 146 -10.88 -7.03 8.82
C SER A 146 -9.36 -7.29 8.81
N PHE A 147 -8.59 -6.55 8.01
CA PHE A 147 -7.12 -6.68 7.97
C PHE A 147 -6.46 -5.89 9.10
N HIS A 148 -5.45 -6.52 9.70
CA HIS A 148 -4.60 -5.84 10.66
C HIS A 148 -3.88 -4.66 10.01
N GLY A 149 -3.81 -3.54 10.73
CA GLY A 149 -3.03 -2.39 10.32
C GLY A 149 -3.68 -1.47 9.28
N VAL A 150 -4.92 -1.72 8.87
CA VAL A 150 -5.64 -0.88 7.90
C VAL A 150 -6.07 0.44 8.52
N ILE A 151 -5.87 1.51 7.74
CA ILE A 151 -6.32 2.86 8.04
C ILE A 151 -7.08 3.38 6.81
N LEU A 152 -8.39 3.56 6.96
CA LEU A 152 -9.24 4.07 5.90
C LEU A 152 -9.22 5.60 5.83
N ASN A 153 -9.25 6.15 4.62
CA ASN A 153 -9.42 7.59 4.44
C ASN A 153 -10.84 7.98 4.81
N GLN A 154 -10.97 9.15 5.44
CA GLN A 154 -12.22 9.63 6.00
C GLN A 154 -12.61 10.97 5.38
N MET A 155 -13.91 11.11 5.15
CA MET A 155 -14.58 12.35 4.75
C MET A 155 -15.70 12.65 5.73
N ILE A 156 -15.84 13.90 6.15
CA ILE A 156 -16.93 14.33 7.06
C ILE A 156 -17.72 15.46 6.39
N LYS A 157 -19.06 15.33 6.39
CA LYS A 157 -20.01 16.35 5.90
C LYS A 157 -20.30 17.36 7.01
N GLU A 158 -20.31 18.65 6.68
CA GLU A 158 -20.70 19.71 7.61
C GLU A 158 -22.14 19.51 8.12
N GLY A 159 -22.38 19.74 9.41
CA GLY A 159 -23.69 19.51 10.03
C GLY A 159 -24.07 18.03 10.20
N SER A 160 -23.21 17.09 9.80
CA SER A 160 -23.41 15.64 9.99
C SER A 160 -22.45 15.07 11.01
N ASN A 161 -22.91 14.09 11.78
CA ASN A 161 -22.04 13.28 12.65
C ASN A 161 -21.48 12.05 11.93
N LYS A 162 -21.88 11.83 10.67
CA LYS A 162 -21.47 10.67 9.88
C LYS A 162 -20.08 10.91 9.30
N THR A 163 -19.22 9.92 9.50
CA THR A 163 -17.93 9.80 8.80
C THR A 163 -18.09 8.81 7.65
N TYR A 164 -17.64 9.21 6.48
CA TYR A 164 -17.63 8.37 5.29
C TYR A 164 -16.23 7.82 5.07
N PHE A 165 -16.11 6.53 4.81
CA PHE A 165 -14.86 5.92 4.36
C PHE A 165 -14.75 6.03 2.85
N ILE A 166 -13.63 6.56 2.37
CA ILE A 166 -13.39 6.86 0.96
C ILE A 166 -12.06 6.25 0.50
N PRO A 167 -11.84 6.04 -0.81
CA PRO A 167 -10.54 5.62 -1.31
C PRO A 167 -9.49 6.72 -1.07
N ARG A 168 -8.22 6.34 -1.01
CA ARG A 168 -7.07 7.26 -0.92
C ARG A 168 -6.90 8.07 -2.20
N SER A 169 -6.31 9.26 -2.08
CA SER A 169 -5.91 10.14 -3.20
C SER A 169 -7.04 10.56 -4.13
N THR A 170 -8.28 10.48 -3.66
CA THR A 170 -9.45 10.85 -4.44
C THR A 170 -10.52 11.47 -3.55
N ILE A 171 -11.41 12.23 -4.16
CA ILE A 171 -12.60 12.79 -3.53
C ILE A 171 -13.80 12.47 -4.41
N PRO A 172 -15.01 12.34 -3.85
CA PRO A 172 -16.18 12.05 -4.67
C PRO A 172 -16.46 13.22 -5.61
N PHE A 173 -16.79 12.91 -6.85
CA PHE A 173 -17.15 13.91 -7.85
C PHE A 173 -18.50 14.53 -7.55
N PHE A 174 -19.45 13.73 -7.05
CA PHE A 174 -20.75 14.17 -6.57
C PHE A 174 -21.30 13.20 -5.52
N THR A 175 -22.36 13.63 -4.86
CA THR A 175 -23.11 12.83 -3.89
C THR A 175 -24.58 12.70 -4.30
N ASN A 176 -25.27 11.67 -3.81
CA ASN A 176 -26.71 11.50 -3.97
C ASN A 176 -27.29 11.07 -2.61
N GLY A 177 -27.55 12.04 -1.74
CA GLY A 177 -27.76 11.78 -0.33
C GLY A 177 -26.49 11.17 0.28
N ASP A 178 -26.58 9.92 0.73
CA ASP A 178 -25.47 9.20 1.36
C ASP A 178 -24.56 8.46 0.36
N ASP A 179 -25.01 8.27 -0.88
CA ASP A 179 -24.21 7.60 -1.90
C ASP A 179 -23.11 8.54 -2.42
N LEU A 180 -21.90 8.02 -2.54
CA LEU A 180 -20.72 8.73 -3.03
C LEU A 180 -20.30 8.18 -4.39
N PHE A 181 -19.96 9.07 -5.33
CA PHE A 181 -19.60 8.68 -6.69
C PHE A 181 -18.22 9.22 -7.06
N PHE A 182 -17.34 8.33 -7.49
CA PHE A 182 -15.94 8.61 -7.80
C PHE A 182 -15.63 8.28 -9.25
N ARG A 183 -14.68 9.00 -9.82
CA ARG A 183 -13.89 8.53 -10.96
C ARG A 183 -12.55 8.07 -10.43
N GLN A 184 -12.16 6.86 -10.77
CA GLN A 184 -10.93 6.23 -10.33
C GLN A 184 -10.16 5.77 -11.55
N GLU A 185 -8.85 5.67 -11.38
CA GLU A 185 -7.94 5.06 -12.34
C GLU A 185 -7.21 3.93 -11.60
N PHE A 186 -7.05 2.80 -12.27
CA PHE A 186 -6.14 1.75 -11.83
C PHE A 186 -5.54 1.05 -13.04
N ARG A 187 -4.21 1.04 -13.12
CA ARG A 187 -3.43 0.46 -14.25
C ARG A 187 -3.84 1.01 -15.62
N GLU A 188 -3.94 2.34 -15.68
CA GLU A 188 -4.27 3.14 -16.86
C GLU A 188 -5.72 2.94 -17.33
N VAL A 189 -6.58 2.40 -16.47
CA VAL A 189 -7.98 2.15 -16.79
C VAL A 189 -8.88 2.94 -15.89
N ASP A 190 -9.66 3.83 -16.50
CA ASP A 190 -10.68 4.63 -15.84
C ASP A 190 -11.93 3.80 -15.53
N TYR A 191 -12.47 3.98 -14.33
CA TYR A 191 -13.75 3.42 -13.94
C TYR A 191 -14.50 4.34 -12.98
N ALA A 192 -15.82 4.22 -13.00
CA ALA A 192 -16.66 4.97 -12.10
C ALA A 192 -17.09 4.08 -10.92
N MET A 193 -16.76 4.49 -9.70
CA MET A 193 -17.06 3.75 -8.49
C MET A 193 -18.21 4.43 -7.74
N LYS A 194 -19.13 3.63 -7.19
CA LYS A 194 -20.16 4.07 -6.25
C LYS A 194 -19.92 3.41 -4.89
N LEU A 195 -19.89 4.24 -3.83
CA LEU A 195 -19.97 3.79 -2.45
C LEU A 195 -21.37 4.03 -1.91
N SER A 196 -21.98 2.97 -1.36
CA SER A 196 -23.32 3.00 -0.78
C SER A 196 -23.27 2.57 0.69
N PRO A 197 -23.25 3.53 1.63
CA PRO A 197 -23.37 3.24 3.05
C PRO A 197 -24.71 2.56 3.35
N ASN A 198 -24.68 1.46 4.09
CA ASN A 198 -25.88 0.86 4.65
C ASN A 198 -26.41 1.77 5.77
N LYS A 199 -27.73 1.98 5.82
CA LYS A 199 -28.35 2.79 6.88
C LYS A 199 -28.47 2.04 8.21
N SER A 200 -28.49 0.71 8.16
CA SER A 200 -28.74 -0.15 9.32
C SER A 200 -27.47 -0.83 9.85
N SER A 201 -26.31 -0.59 9.24
CA SER A 201 -25.03 -1.15 9.69
C SER A 201 -23.86 -0.25 9.30
N THR A 202 -22.66 -0.56 9.79
CA THR A 202 -21.43 0.12 9.41
C THR A 202 -20.94 -0.23 7.99
N ALA A 203 -21.61 -1.17 7.31
CA ALA A 203 -21.19 -1.63 6.00
C ALA A 203 -21.32 -0.54 4.94
N THR A 204 -20.33 -0.45 4.06
CA THR A 204 -20.37 0.40 2.87
C THR A 204 -20.07 -0.45 1.65
N TYR A 205 -21.06 -0.61 0.78
CA TYR A 205 -20.94 -1.42 -0.42
C TYR A 205 -20.29 -0.65 -1.55
N ILE A 206 -19.48 -1.36 -2.33
CA ILE A 206 -18.72 -0.85 -3.46
C ILE A 206 -19.31 -1.45 -4.74
N SER A 207 -19.62 -0.60 -5.72
CA SER A 207 -20.20 -1.05 -6.98
C SER A 207 -19.75 -0.18 -8.15
N LEU A 208 -19.91 -0.70 -9.37
CA LEU A 208 -19.70 0.06 -10.60
C LEU A 208 -20.80 1.10 -10.77
N ALA A 209 -20.43 2.37 -10.83
CA ALA A 209 -21.35 3.44 -11.19
C ALA A 209 -21.56 3.45 -12.71
N THR A 210 -22.81 3.28 -13.14
CA THR A 210 -23.18 3.34 -14.57
C THR A 210 -23.99 4.59 -14.91
N LYS A 211 -24.30 5.43 -13.91
CA LYS A 211 -25.06 6.67 -14.11
C LYS A 211 -24.15 7.74 -14.70
N LYS A 212 -24.71 8.57 -15.59
CA LYS A 212 -24.02 9.76 -16.11
C LYS A 212 -23.69 10.71 -14.96
N PHE A 213 -22.45 11.18 -14.93
CA PHE A 213 -22.00 12.15 -13.92
C PHE A 213 -22.62 13.52 -14.25
N PRO A 214 -23.10 14.26 -13.24
CA PRO A 214 -23.60 15.61 -13.46
C PRO A 214 -22.46 16.51 -13.94
N ASN A 215 -22.78 17.51 -14.78
CA ASN A 215 -21.83 18.54 -15.18
C ASN A 215 -21.72 19.60 -14.06
N LYS A 216 -21.12 19.21 -12.94
CA LYS A 216 -20.90 20.06 -11.76
C LYS A 216 -19.47 19.87 -11.28
N GLU A 217 -18.81 20.98 -10.98
CA GLU A 217 -17.42 21.00 -10.54
C GLU A 217 -17.34 20.91 -9.02
N ILE A 218 -16.19 20.45 -8.53
CA ILE A 218 -15.87 20.48 -7.11
C ILE A 218 -15.29 21.86 -6.80
N LEU A 219 -15.88 22.58 -5.83
CA LEU A 219 -15.46 23.95 -5.52
C LEU A 219 -14.51 23.98 -4.32
N ASN A 220 -13.53 24.87 -4.37
CA ASN A 220 -12.67 25.16 -3.23
C ASN A 220 -13.43 25.95 -2.16
N THR A 221 -13.16 25.66 -0.88
CA THR A 221 -13.75 26.42 0.24
C THR A 221 -12.85 26.32 1.47
N SER A 222 -12.96 27.28 2.38
CA SER A 222 -12.34 27.19 3.69
C SER A 222 -13.07 26.18 4.57
N CYS A 223 -12.35 25.59 5.52
CA CYS A 223 -12.95 24.74 6.52
C CYS A 223 -13.61 25.56 7.63
N SER A 224 -14.81 25.15 8.04
CA SER A 224 -15.44 25.69 9.24
C SER A 224 -14.77 25.14 10.50
N LYS A 225 -14.89 25.87 11.61
CA LYS A 225 -14.38 25.44 12.91
C LYS A 225 -14.95 24.08 13.32
N GLU A 226 -16.24 23.84 13.08
CA GLU A 226 -16.91 22.57 13.33
C GLU A 226 -16.19 21.39 12.64
N LEU A 227 -15.93 21.53 11.32
CA LEU A 227 -15.27 20.47 10.55
C LEU A 227 -13.83 20.24 11.02
N VAL A 228 -13.07 21.31 11.29
CA VAL A 228 -11.70 21.21 11.80
C VAL A 228 -11.67 20.48 13.13
N ASP A 229 -12.56 20.82 14.06
CA ASP A 229 -12.64 20.19 15.37
C ASP A 229 -13.06 18.72 15.28
N LYS A 230 -13.96 18.37 14.36
CA LYS A 230 -14.31 16.97 14.07
C LYS A 230 -13.14 16.20 13.47
N PHE A 231 -12.42 16.79 12.52
CA PHE A 231 -11.26 16.14 11.89
C PHE A 231 -10.13 15.88 12.89
N LYS A 232 -9.82 16.84 13.76
CA LYS A 232 -8.82 16.65 14.84
C LYS A 232 -9.13 15.46 15.75
N LYS A 233 -10.41 15.17 16.00
CA LYS A 233 -10.83 14.03 16.84
C LYS A 233 -10.60 12.68 16.17
N ILE A 234 -10.63 12.60 14.84
CA ILE A 234 -10.44 11.35 14.09
C ILE A 234 -8.98 11.14 13.66
N ASN A 235 -8.23 12.22 13.39
CA ASN A 235 -6.82 12.16 12.98
C ASN A 235 -5.85 12.04 14.18
N LYS A 236 -6.22 11.25 15.21
CA LYS A 236 -5.41 11.12 16.44
C LYS A 236 -4.08 10.42 16.21
N SER A 237 -4.01 9.55 15.20
CA SER A 237 -2.81 8.83 14.80
C SER A 237 -1.80 9.71 14.04
N GLY A 238 -2.15 10.95 13.71
CA GLY A 238 -1.24 11.87 13.01
C GLY A 238 -0.93 11.45 11.56
N ILE A 239 -1.80 10.62 10.96
CA ILE A 239 -1.61 10.10 9.61
C ILE A 239 -1.69 11.22 8.57
N TYR A 240 -2.46 12.28 8.84
CA TYR A 240 -2.50 13.46 7.98
C TYR A 240 -1.84 14.63 8.72
N GLN A 241 -1.00 15.40 8.03
CA GLN A 241 -0.41 16.60 8.65
C GLN A 241 -1.41 17.77 8.68
N SER A 242 -2.38 17.77 7.77
CA SER A 242 -3.35 18.85 7.65
C SER A 242 -4.70 18.33 7.13
N ALA A 243 -5.63 19.25 6.93
CA ALA A 243 -6.93 19.00 6.34
C ALA A 243 -7.31 20.10 5.36
N TYR A 244 -8.24 19.78 4.47
CA TYR A 244 -8.77 20.73 3.49
C TYR A 244 -10.25 20.49 3.27
N CYS A 245 -10.93 21.52 2.78
CA CYS A 245 -12.36 21.46 2.52
C CYS A 245 -12.70 21.69 1.06
N LYS A 246 -13.74 21.00 0.62
CA LYS A 246 -14.32 21.12 -0.72
C LYS A 246 -15.83 21.19 -0.61
N MET A 247 -16.45 21.90 -1.55
CA MET A 247 -17.89 21.85 -1.76
C MET A 247 -18.18 20.83 -2.86
N ILE A 248 -19.02 19.84 -2.56
CA ILE A 248 -19.40 18.78 -3.49
C ILE A 248 -20.91 18.81 -3.70
N TYR A 249 -21.33 18.76 -4.98
CA TYR A 249 -22.74 18.83 -5.34
C TYR A 249 -23.47 17.55 -4.92
N ASP A 250 -24.60 17.70 -4.22
CA ASP A 250 -25.54 16.62 -3.94
C ASP A 250 -26.69 16.69 -4.94
N THR A 251 -26.84 15.62 -5.72
CA THR A 251 -27.84 15.49 -6.78
C THR A 251 -29.25 15.24 -6.25
N LYS A 252 -29.39 14.73 -5.02
CA LYS A 252 -30.67 14.54 -4.33
C LYS A 252 -31.19 15.86 -3.78
N GLU A 253 -30.33 16.57 -3.05
CA GLU A 253 -30.66 17.87 -2.42
C GLU A 253 -30.53 19.05 -3.39
N LYS A 254 -29.95 18.82 -4.57
CA LYS A 254 -29.69 19.82 -5.63
C LYS A 254 -28.85 21.02 -5.16
N LYS A 255 -27.99 20.84 -4.16
CA LYS A 255 -27.14 21.90 -3.61
C LYS A 255 -25.74 21.39 -3.27
N TYR A 256 -24.82 22.31 -3.03
CA TYR A 256 -23.47 21.98 -2.59
C TYR A 256 -23.43 21.78 -1.07
N HIS A 257 -22.64 20.80 -0.64
CA HIS A 257 -22.31 20.61 0.78
C HIS A 257 -20.81 20.68 0.99
N ARG A 258 -20.41 21.22 2.14
CA ARG A 258 -19.02 21.30 2.55
C ARG A 258 -18.59 19.98 3.18
N TYR A 259 -17.42 19.50 2.78
CA TYR A 259 -16.78 18.31 3.32
C TYR A 259 -15.33 18.62 3.70
N ILE A 260 -14.82 17.96 4.74
CA ILE A 260 -13.40 17.98 5.13
C ILE A 260 -12.73 16.64 4.82
N PHE A 261 -11.47 16.72 4.42
CA PHE A 261 -10.60 15.61 4.02
C PHE A 261 -9.22 15.78 4.66
N GLY A 262 -8.51 14.67 4.89
CA GLY A 262 -7.10 14.72 5.29
C GLY A 262 -6.17 15.11 4.13
N TRP A 263 -5.16 15.94 4.41
CA TRP A 263 -4.14 16.39 3.47
C TRP A 263 -2.74 16.04 3.98
N SER A 264 -1.78 16.05 3.05
CA SER A 264 -0.33 16.11 3.30
C SER A 264 0.35 14.76 3.51
N CYS A 265 -0.25 13.67 3.05
CA CYS A 265 0.36 12.35 3.06
C CYS A 265 -0.02 11.52 1.83
#